data_AF-H0A2Q2-F1
#
_entry.id   AF-H0A2Q2-F1
#
_cell.length_a   1.000
_cell.length_b   1.000
_cell.length_c   1.000
_cell.angle_alpha   90.00
_cell.angle_beta   90.00
_cell.angle_gamma   90.00
#
_symmetry.space_group_name_H-M   'P 1'
#
loop_
_entity.id
_entity.type
_entity.pdbx_description
1 polymer ?
#
loop_
_entity_poly.entity_id
_entity_poly.type
_entity_poly.pdbx_seq_one_letter_code
_entity_poly.pdbx_strand_id
1 'polypeptide(L)'
;MLHQSLLSPEDNKFHQGNGDDGKHYWLTPPALYAELNARFSFSFDPCPYPKPVNFDGLTCEWGASNYVNPPFGSIIHQGKKKGPTAWARKAIEEYQKGKRVVLVYPIDKWVLMLLGAGAKVENLGDVRWHATEDGSQGKGTGRHIAMFVLDPASSAQLESA
;
A
#
# COMPACT_ATOMS: atom_id res chain seq x y z
N MET A 1 12.49 -0.77 -25.23
CA MET A 1 11.95 -1.67 -24.18
C MET A 1 10.50 -1.30 -23.95
N LEU A 2 9.57 -2.28 -23.96
CA LEU A 2 8.18 -2.05 -23.57
C LEU A 2 8.10 -1.73 -22.07
N HIS A 3 7.22 -0.81 -21.70
CA HIS A 3 6.96 -0.51 -20.30
C HIS A 3 6.35 -1.75 -19.62
N GLN A 4 6.77 -2.08 -18.39
CA GLN A 4 6.37 -3.31 -17.65
C GLN A 4 4.86 -3.55 -17.57
N SER A 5 4.04 -2.50 -17.65
CA SER A 5 2.57 -2.62 -17.61
C SER A 5 1.94 -3.02 -18.95
N LEU A 6 2.71 -3.14 -20.02
CA LEU A 6 2.28 -3.57 -21.35
C LEU A 6 2.64 -5.03 -21.64
N LEU A 7 3.42 -5.66 -20.76
CA LEU A 7 3.77 -7.06 -20.86
C LEU A 7 2.61 -7.93 -20.38
N SER A 8 2.50 -9.14 -20.94
CA SER A 8 1.62 -10.17 -20.38
C SER A 8 1.99 -10.41 -18.90
N PRO A 9 1.08 -10.91 -18.05
CA PRO A 9 1.41 -11.18 -16.67
C PRO A 9 2.69 -12.01 -16.54
N GLU A 10 2.82 -13.11 -17.27
CA GLU A 10 3.97 -14.02 -17.31
C GLU A 10 5.30 -13.37 -17.74
N ASP A 11 5.25 -12.35 -18.59
CA ASP A 11 6.45 -11.66 -19.07
C ASP A 11 6.88 -10.47 -18.19
N ASN A 12 6.10 -10.11 -17.18
CA ASN A 12 6.43 -8.98 -16.32
C ASN A 12 7.42 -9.36 -15.21
N LYS A 13 8.23 -8.38 -14.77
CA LYS A 13 9.24 -8.60 -13.71
C LYS A 13 8.68 -9.14 -12.39
N PHE A 14 7.38 -8.95 -12.13
CA PHE A 14 6.74 -9.44 -10.91
C PHE A 14 6.36 -10.93 -11.02
N HIS A 15 6.19 -11.47 -12.23
CA HIS A 15 5.95 -12.89 -12.50
C HIS A 15 7.20 -13.69 -12.83
N GLN A 16 8.33 -13.06 -13.14
CA GLN A 16 9.60 -13.76 -13.29
C GLN A 16 10.24 -14.12 -11.93
N GLY A 17 9.72 -13.54 -10.84
CA GLY A 17 10.25 -13.77 -9.50
C GLY A 17 11.53 -12.97 -9.24
N ASN A 18 12.24 -13.36 -8.19
CA ASN A 18 13.53 -12.81 -7.84
C ASN A 18 14.59 -13.35 -8.81
N GLY A 19 15.34 -12.46 -9.48
CA GLY A 19 16.26 -12.85 -10.56
C GLY A 19 17.40 -13.76 -10.11
N ASP A 20 17.82 -13.67 -8.86
CA ASP A 20 18.97 -14.41 -8.33
C ASP A 20 18.67 -15.90 -8.11
N ASP A 21 17.42 -16.24 -7.78
CA ASP A 21 17.04 -17.61 -7.43
C ASP A 21 15.75 -18.12 -8.09
N GLY A 22 15.11 -17.31 -8.93
CA GLY A 22 13.87 -17.63 -9.63
C GLY A 22 12.66 -17.81 -8.71
N LYS A 23 12.74 -17.39 -7.44
CA LYS A 23 11.67 -17.62 -6.45
C LYS A 23 10.75 -16.43 -6.31
N HIS A 24 9.56 -16.70 -5.79
CA HIS A 24 8.59 -15.66 -5.48
C HIS A 24 8.40 -15.45 -3.98
N TYR A 25 8.43 -14.19 -3.56
CA TYR A 25 8.42 -13.78 -2.16
C TYR A 25 7.17 -12.96 -1.83
N TRP A 26 6.00 -13.60 -1.85
CA TRP A 26 4.73 -12.97 -1.47
C TRP A 26 4.10 -13.56 -0.20
N LEU A 27 4.64 -14.63 0.37
CA LEU A 27 4.11 -15.23 1.60
C LEU A 27 4.60 -14.48 2.83
N THR A 28 3.71 -14.21 3.78
CA THR A 28 4.08 -13.64 5.07
C THR A 28 4.78 -14.70 5.92
N PRO A 29 5.96 -14.40 6.52
CA PRO A 29 6.61 -15.32 7.44
C PRO A 29 5.66 -15.77 8.57
N PRO A 30 5.60 -17.08 8.91
CA PRO A 30 4.63 -17.60 9.89
C PRO A 30 4.66 -16.91 11.26
N ALA A 31 5.86 -16.58 11.76
CA ALA A 31 6.01 -15.89 13.03
C ALA A 31 5.42 -14.48 13.01
N LEU A 32 5.68 -13.71 11.94
CA LEU A 32 5.12 -12.38 11.75
C LEU A 32 3.59 -12.45 11.61
N TYR A 33 3.07 -13.41 10.85
CA TYR A 33 1.62 -13.61 10.73
C TYR A 33 0.99 -13.92 12.09
N ALA A 34 1.59 -14.83 12.86
CA ALA A 34 1.09 -15.21 14.18
C ALA A 34 1.05 -14.03 15.15
N GLU A 35 2.11 -13.20 15.18
CA GLU A 35 2.16 -11.97 15.98
C GLU A 35 1.03 -11.01 15.61
N LEU A 36 0.87 -10.73 14.32
CA LEU A 36 -0.17 -9.82 13.83
C LEU A 36 -1.57 -10.38 14.09
N ASN A 37 -1.77 -11.68 13.89
CA ASN A 37 -3.05 -12.34 14.12
C ASN A 37 -3.42 -12.34 15.60
N ALA A 38 -2.46 -12.53 16.51
CA ALA A 38 -2.70 -12.40 17.95
C ALA A 38 -3.18 -10.98 18.31
N ARG A 39 -2.65 -9.97 17.63
CA ARG A 39 -3.01 -8.56 17.87
C ARG A 39 -4.34 -8.14 17.26
N PHE A 40 -4.72 -8.70 16.12
CA PHE A 40 -5.84 -8.21 15.30
C PHE A 40 -6.96 -9.23 15.05
N SER A 41 -6.75 -10.50 15.40
CA SER A 41 -7.70 -11.62 15.27
C SER A 41 -8.31 -11.71 13.88
N PHE A 42 -7.48 -12.00 12.88
CA PHE A 42 -7.89 -12.08 11.47
C PHE A 42 -8.92 -13.18 11.26
N SER A 43 -9.97 -12.84 10.51
CA SER A 43 -11.05 -13.73 10.09
C SER A 43 -11.03 -14.05 8.60
N PHE A 44 -10.22 -13.32 7.82
CA PHE A 44 -10.22 -13.41 6.37
C PHE A 44 -8.90 -12.90 5.77
N ASP A 45 -8.52 -13.46 4.63
CA ASP A 45 -7.37 -13.09 3.82
C ASP A 45 -7.87 -12.74 2.40
N PRO A 46 -7.85 -11.44 2.02
CA PRO A 46 -8.23 -11.02 0.66
C PRO A 46 -7.19 -11.36 -0.42
N CYS A 47 -6.02 -11.85 -0.04
CA CYS A 47 -4.90 -12.15 -0.92
C CYS A 47 -4.35 -13.57 -0.67
N PRO A 48 -5.21 -14.61 -0.62
CA PRO A 48 -4.81 -15.93 -0.17
C PRO A 48 -3.86 -16.59 -1.17
N TYR A 49 -2.97 -17.42 -0.65
CA TYR A 49 -2.14 -18.31 -1.43
C TYR A 49 -2.28 -19.77 -0.94
N PRO A 50 -2.53 -20.75 -1.82
CA PRO A 50 -2.85 -20.58 -3.25
C PRO A 50 -4.18 -19.82 -3.42
N LYS A 51 -4.25 -18.97 -4.45
CA LYS A 51 -5.48 -18.21 -4.73
C LYS A 51 -6.56 -19.18 -5.23
N PRO A 52 -7.74 -19.25 -4.60
CA PRO A 52 -8.81 -20.12 -5.09
C PRO A 52 -9.23 -19.76 -6.52
N VAL A 53 -9.70 -20.77 -7.25
CA VAL A 53 -10.25 -20.58 -8.59
C VAL A 53 -11.43 -19.60 -8.50
N ASN A 54 -11.48 -18.64 -9.43
CA ASN A 54 -12.49 -17.57 -9.47
C ASN A 54 -12.53 -16.63 -8.25
N PHE A 55 -11.52 -16.65 -7.39
CA PHE A 55 -11.42 -15.69 -6.28
C PHE A 55 -10.83 -14.35 -6.75
N ASP A 56 -11.48 -13.27 -6.32
CA ASP A 56 -11.06 -11.89 -6.54
C ASP A 56 -11.26 -11.05 -5.28
N GLY A 57 -10.16 -10.81 -4.57
CA GLY A 57 -10.14 -10.00 -3.33
C GLY A 57 -10.52 -8.53 -3.52
N LEU A 58 -10.47 -8.00 -4.76
CA LEU A 58 -10.87 -6.61 -5.03
C LEU A 58 -12.39 -6.46 -5.19
N THR A 59 -13.13 -7.54 -5.40
CA THR A 59 -14.57 -7.50 -5.66
C THR A 59 -15.41 -8.28 -4.65
N CYS A 60 -14.84 -9.27 -3.95
CA CYS A 60 -15.57 -10.01 -2.93
C CYS A 60 -15.81 -9.19 -1.64
N GLU A 61 -16.72 -9.67 -0.80
CA GLU A 61 -16.93 -9.16 0.56
C GLU A 61 -15.86 -9.70 1.51
N TRP A 62 -15.35 -8.84 2.39
CA TRP A 62 -14.32 -9.20 3.37
C TRP A 62 -14.92 -9.59 4.72
N GLY A 63 -14.12 -10.21 5.60
CA GLY A 63 -14.52 -10.61 6.95
C GLY A 63 -14.50 -9.46 7.96
N ALA A 64 -14.75 -9.77 9.24
CA ALA A 64 -14.76 -8.79 10.33
C ALA A 64 -13.37 -8.20 10.61
N SER A 65 -12.31 -8.98 10.43
CA SER A 65 -10.90 -8.55 10.52
C SER A 65 -10.08 -9.20 9.41
N ASN A 66 -9.28 -8.40 8.71
CA ASN A 66 -8.67 -8.77 7.42
C ASN A 66 -7.18 -8.48 7.40
N TYR A 67 -6.37 -9.46 6.99
CA TYR A 67 -4.95 -9.26 6.72
C TYR A 67 -4.71 -9.19 5.22
N VAL A 68 -4.28 -8.04 4.74
CA VAL A 68 -4.13 -7.75 3.31
C VAL A 68 -2.65 -7.64 3.00
N ASN A 69 -2.10 -8.71 2.41
CA ASN A 69 -0.75 -8.75 1.85
C ASN A 69 -0.85 -8.92 0.31
N PRO A 70 -1.18 -7.84 -0.40
CA PRO A 70 -1.52 -7.90 -1.81
C PRO A 70 -0.28 -8.02 -2.70
N PRO A 71 -0.45 -8.35 -3.99
CA PRO A 71 0.62 -8.20 -4.96
C PRO A 71 1.21 -6.78 -4.93
N PHE A 72 2.54 -6.67 -4.83
CA PHE A 72 3.24 -5.38 -4.72
C PHE A 72 3.37 -4.63 -6.07
N GLY A 73 3.14 -5.32 -7.18
CA GLY A 73 3.13 -4.76 -8.52
C GLY A 73 1.77 -4.19 -8.94
N SER A 74 1.71 -3.72 -10.19
CA SER A 74 0.43 -3.47 -10.86
C SER A 74 0.16 -4.56 -11.88
N ILE A 75 -1.05 -5.10 -11.88
CA ILE A 75 -1.53 -6.09 -12.84
C ILE A 75 -2.62 -5.48 -13.72
N ILE A 76 -2.86 -6.05 -14.90
CA ILE A 76 -4.07 -5.77 -15.67
C ILE A 76 -5.20 -6.61 -15.08
N HIS A 77 -6.27 -5.95 -14.66
CA HIS A 77 -7.43 -6.60 -14.09
C HIS A 77 -8.68 -5.86 -14.57
N GLN A 78 -9.62 -6.61 -15.19
CA GLN A 78 -10.80 -6.05 -15.87
C GLN A 78 -10.45 -4.93 -16.87
N GLY A 79 -9.40 -5.14 -17.67
CA GLY A 79 -8.96 -4.17 -18.70
C GLY A 79 -8.31 -2.89 -18.14
N LYS A 80 -8.10 -2.79 -16.82
CA LYS A 80 -7.50 -1.62 -16.16
C LYS A 80 -6.28 -2.03 -15.35
N LYS A 81 -5.28 -1.14 -15.31
CA LYS A 81 -4.13 -1.30 -14.40
C LYS A 81 -4.61 -1.15 -12.95
N LYS A 82 -4.48 -2.22 -12.16
CA LYS A 82 -4.78 -2.24 -10.71
C LYS A 82 -3.48 -2.47 -9.97
N GLY A 83 -3.19 -1.60 -9.01
CA GLY A 83 -2.01 -1.67 -8.17
C GLY A 83 -2.36 -1.20 -6.75
N PRO A 84 -1.40 -0.63 -5.99
CA PRO A 84 -1.61 -0.24 -4.59
C PRO A 84 -2.85 0.62 -4.34
N THR A 85 -3.13 1.58 -5.23
CA THR A 85 -4.30 2.46 -5.10
C THR A 85 -5.63 1.70 -5.20
N ALA A 86 -5.71 0.58 -5.92
CA ALA A 86 -6.94 -0.21 -5.99
C ALA A 86 -7.20 -0.93 -4.66
N TRP A 87 -6.16 -1.52 -4.08
CA TRP A 87 -6.23 -2.18 -2.77
C TRP A 87 -6.51 -1.19 -1.65
N ALA A 88 -5.90 -0.01 -1.66
CA ALA A 88 -6.19 1.05 -0.70
C ALA A 88 -7.66 1.50 -0.76
N ARG A 89 -8.24 1.66 -1.96
CA ARG A 89 -9.67 1.99 -2.11
C ARG A 89 -10.58 0.90 -1.55
N LYS A 90 -10.30 -0.37 -1.87
CA LYS A 90 -11.08 -1.50 -1.34
C LYS A 90 -10.95 -1.61 0.19
N ALA A 91 -9.75 -1.41 0.73
CA ALA A 91 -9.53 -1.36 2.17
C ALA A 91 -10.36 -0.27 2.86
N ILE A 92 -10.43 0.93 2.29
CA ILE A 92 -11.26 2.03 2.79
C ILE A 92 -12.75 1.67 2.73
N GLU A 93 -13.21 1.10 1.62
CA GLU A 93 -14.61 0.65 1.46
C GLU A 93 -15.01 -0.36 2.55
N GLU A 94 -14.19 -1.38 2.79
CA GLU A 94 -14.47 -2.41 3.79
C GLU A 94 -14.37 -1.86 5.22
N TYR A 95 -13.42 -0.98 5.48
CA TYR A 95 -13.32 -0.25 6.75
C TYR A 95 -14.57 0.58 7.05
N GLN A 96 -15.12 1.28 6.05
CA GLN A 96 -16.36 2.06 6.19
C GLN A 96 -17.59 1.18 6.52
N LYS A 97 -17.52 -0.13 6.25
CA LYS A 97 -18.53 -1.13 6.66
C LYS A 97 -18.34 -1.62 8.11
N GLY A 98 -17.41 -1.05 8.87
CA GLY A 98 -17.11 -1.43 10.26
C GLY A 98 -16.14 -2.61 10.39
N LYS A 99 -15.44 -2.98 9.32
CA LYS A 99 -14.48 -4.11 9.32
C LYS A 99 -13.08 -3.62 9.65
N ARG A 100 -12.30 -4.42 10.36
CA ARG A 100 -10.87 -4.15 10.56
C ARG A 100 -10.09 -4.55 9.32
N VAL A 101 -9.19 -3.67 8.86
CA VAL A 101 -8.29 -3.93 7.74
C VAL A 101 -6.86 -3.66 8.17
N VAL A 102 -6.01 -4.68 8.09
CA VAL A 102 -4.56 -4.58 8.31
C VAL A 102 -3.90 -4.78 6.95
N LEU A 103 -3.53 -3.68 6.30
CA LEU A 103 -2.94 -3.66 4.96
C LEU A 103 -1.43 -3.42 5.06
N VAL A 104 -0.64 -4.27 4.40
CA VAL A 104 0.82 -4.12 4.30
C VAL A 104 1.23 -3.79 2.87
N TYR A 105 2.13 -2.82 2.72
CA TYR A 105 2.77 -2.46 1.45
C TYR A 105 4.19 -1.96 1.74
N PRO A 106 5.18 -2.26 0.88
CA PRO A 106 6.46 -1.56 0.93
C PRO A 106 6.25 -0.06 0.65
N ILE A 107 6.91 0.76 1.46
CA ILE A 107 7.02 2.21 1.27
C ILE A 107 8.47 2.63 1.48
N ASP A 108 8.81 3.86 1.09
CA ASP A 108 10.16 4.37 1.32
C ASP A 108 10.47 4.44 2.82
N LYS A 109 11.64 3.92 3.21
CA LYS A 109 12.08 3.82 4.61
C LYS A 109 11.98 5.14 5.37
N TRP A 110 12.31 6.25 4.71
CA TRP A 110 12.30 7.58 5.33
C TRP A 110 10.89 8.01 5.79
N VAL A 111 9.82 7.50 5.17
CA VAL A 111 8.44 7.76 5.61
C VAL A 111 8.21 7.16 7.01
N LEU A 112 8.60 5.90 7.22
CA LEU A 112 8.48 5.24 8.52
C LEU A 112 9.43 5.85 9.56
N MET A 113 10.59 6.36 9.14
CA MET A 113 11.49 7.09 10.04
C MET A 113 10.84 8.37 10.57
N LEU A 114 10.20 9.17 9.71
CA LEU A 114 9.51 10.40 10.13
C LEU A 114 8.30 10.08 11.03
N LEU A 115 7.50 9.08 10.67
CA LEU A 115 6.38 8.63 11.51
C LEU A 115 6.86 8.11 12.88
N GLY A 116 7.96 7.35 12.91
CA GLY A 116 8.57 6.88 14.14
C GLY A 116 9.13 8.00 15.02
N ALA A 117 9.52 9.12 14.42
CA ALA A 117 9.91 10.35 15.14
C ALA A 117 8.70 11.21 15.58
N GLY A 118 7.47 10.72 15.38
CA GLY A 118 6.24 11.42 15.81
C GLY A 118 5.68 12.41 14.79
N ALA A 119 6.09 12.36 13.52
CA ALA A 119 5.57 13.27 12.51
C ALA A 119 4.05 13.12 12.32
N LYS A 120 3.34 14.26 12.29
CA LYS A 120 1.97 14.33 11.78
C LYS A 120 2.02 14.40 10.25
N VAL A 121 1.10 13.73 9.57
CA VAL A 121 1.07 13.67 8.11
C VAL A 121 -0.24 14.24 7.57
N GLU A 122 -0.13 15.17 6.64
CA GLU A 122 -1.26 15.75 5.92
C GLU A 122 -1.10 15.57 4.41
N ASN A 123 -2.22 15.37 3.71
CA ASN A 123 -2.25 15.21 2.25
C ASN A 123 -2.54 16.57 1.59
N LEU A 124 -1.55 17.14 0.91
CA LEU A 124 -1.69 18.42 0.19
C LEU A 124 -2.29 18.26 -1.22
N GLY A 125 -2.59 17.04 -1.65
CA GLY A 125 -3.05 16.75 -3.01
C GLY A 125 -1.94 16.92 -4.06
N ASP A 126 -2.35 17.05 -5.33
CA ASP A 126 -1.41 17.25 -6.44
C ASP A 126 -0.98 18.73 -6.52
N VAL A 127 0.09 19.05 -5.81
CA VAL A 127 0.61 20.43 -5.70
C VAL A 127 1.20 20.88 -7.04
N ARG A 128 0.77 22.04 -7.51
CA ARG A 128 1.28 22.70 -8.71
C ARG A 128 2.38 23.70 -8.34
N TRP A 129 3.60 23.19 -8.21
CA TRP A 129 4.78 23.98 -7.85
C TRP A 129 5.09 25.06 -8.89
N HIS A 130 5.58 26.21 -8.42
CA HIS A 130 5.98 27.31 -9.30
C HIS A 130 7.45 27.15 -9.74
N ALA A 131 7.75 27.47 -10.99
CA ALA A 131 9.10 27.43 -11.55
C ALA A 131 9.98 28.53 -10.93
N THR A 132 11.26 28.23 -10.74
CA THR A 132 12.22 29.15 -10.13
C THR A 132 12.67 30.27 -11.08
N GLU A 133 12.53 30.04 -12.39
CA GLU A 133 13.02 30.91 -13.46
C GLU A 133 12.07 32.07 -13.74
N ASP A 134 10.76 31.81 -13.74
CA ASP A 134 9.74 32.79 -14.15
C ASP A 134 8.50 32.82 -13.24
N GLY A 135 8.47 32.01 -12.17
CA GLY A 135 7.33 31.94 -11.25
C GLY A 135 6.07 31.31 -11.85
N SER A 136 6.13 30.73 -13.06
CA SER A 136 4.99 30.09 -13.69
C SER A 136 4.55 28.84 -12.95
N GLN A 137 3.24 28.59 -12.89
CA GLN A 137 2.69 27.42 -12.20
C GLN A 137 2.90 26.14 -13.03
N GLY A 138 3.43 25.10 -12.38
CA GLY A 138 3.63 23.78 -12.98
C GLY A 138 2.33 23.00 -13.16
N LYS A 139 2.41 21.88 -13.90
CA LYS A 139 1.24 21.07 -14.27
C LYS A 139 0.76 20.11 -13.15
N GLY A 140 1.50 20.03 -12.05
CA GLY A 140 1.35 18.94 -11.07
C GLY A 140 2.14 17.70 -11.50
N THR A 141 2.20 16.71 -10.61
CA THR A 141 2.94 15.46 -10.84
C THR A 141 2.01 14.25 -11.00
N GLY A 142 0.71 14.43 -10.77
CA GLY A 142 -0.24 13.32 -10.66
C GLY A 142 -0.04 12.46 -9.41
N ARG A 143 0.91 12.84 -8.53
CA ARG A 143 1.14 12.25 -7.21
C ARG A 143 0.77 13.27 -6.16
N HIS A 144 0.11 12.80 -5.12
CA HIS A 144 -0.17 13.64 -3.97
C HIS A 144 1.09 13.90 -3.17
N ILE A 145 1.21 15.10 -2.61
CA ILE A 145 2.30 15.49 -1.73
C ILE A 145 1.87 15.23 -0.29
N ALA A 146 2.65 14.42 0.42
CA ALA A 146 2.52 14.25 1.86
C ALA A 146 3.37 15.32 2.58
N MET A 147 2.72 16.14 3.40
CA MET A 147 3.39 17.07 4.32
C MET A 147 3.64 16.36 5.64
N PHE A 148 4.90 16.24 6.04
CA PHE A 148 5.31 15.69 7.32
C PHE A 148 5.68 16.83 8.25
N VAL A 149 5.04 16.91 9.42
CA VAL A 149 5.29 17.93 10.43
C VAL A 149 5.93 17.30 11.66
N LEU A 150 7.20 17.63 11.89
CA LEU A 150 7.92 17.34 13.13
C LEU A 150 7.87 18.58 14.01
N ASP A 151 6.92 18.60 14.94
CA ASP A 151 6.68 19.74 15.82
C ASP A 151 7.19 19.46 17.24
N PRO A 152 8.22 20.16 17.73
CA PRO A 152 8.78 19.93 19.06
C PRO A 152 7.79 20.23 20.19
N ALA A 153 6.76 21.04 19.96
CA ALA A 153 5.73 21.32 20.97
C ALA A 153 4.74 20.16 21.14
N SER A 154 4.58 19.30 20.12
CA SER A 154 3.74 18.11 20.17
C SER A 154 4.38 16.96 20.99
N SER A 155 5.71 17.00 21.20
CA SER A 155 6.46 16.00 21.97
C SER A 155 6.16 16.04 23.48
N ALA A 156 5.87 17.22 24.03
CA ALA A 156 5.64 17.41 25.47
C ALA A 156 4.33 16.80 25.97
N GLN A 157 3.40 16.46 25.06
CA GLN A 157 2.11 15.87 25.40
C GLN A 157 2.14 14.33 25.50
N LEU A 158 3.20 13.69 25.00
CA LEU A 158 3.35 12.23 25.05
C LEU A 158 4.05 11.74 26.34
N GLU A 159 4.79 12.60 27.03
CA GLU A 159 5.41 12.28 28.33
C GLU A 159 4.48 12.57 29.53
N SER A 160 3.30 13.15 29.27
CA SER A 160 2.32 13.54 30.30
C SER A 160 1.00 12.76 30.25
N ALA A 161 0.92 11.69 29.45
CA ALA A 161 -0.22 10.78 29.32
C ALA A 161 0.21 9.33 29.57
#